data_AF-A0A523L0Z6-F1
#
_entry.id   AF-A0A523L0Z6-F1
#
_cell.length_a   1.000
_cell.length_b   1.000
_cell.length_c   1.000
_cell.angle_alpha   90.00
_cell.angle_beta   90.00
_cell.angle_gamma   90.00
#
_symmetry.space_group_name_H-M   'P 1'
#
loop_
_entity.id
_entity.type
_entity.pdbx_description
1 polymer ?
#
loop_
_entity_poly.entity_id
_entity_poly.type
_entity_poly.pdbx_seq_one_letter_code
_entity_poly.pdbx_strand_id
1 'polypeptide(L)'
;MTKKKSTFRIQFHNNNRIYELYAHEVSQSQMAGFIEVGGIIFGEHSKLLIDPAEEKLKNEFGNVKHTYIPHHSIIRIDEVDRSGKNRILETDGSTVTNFPGPAIIPQKKDR
;
A
#
# COMPACT_ATOMS: atom_id res chain seq x y z
N MET A 1 -16.78 -3.45 27.16
CA MET A 1 -15.41 -3.68 26.67
C MET A 1 -15.27 -2.98 25.32
N THR A 2 -14.48 -1.90 25.24
CA THR A 2 -14.16 -1.23 23.98
C THR A 2 -13.30 -2.16 23.13
N LYS A 3 -13.83 -2.62 21.99
CA LYS A 3 -13.11 -3.49 21.05
C LYS A 3 -11.86 -2.75 20.55
N LYS A 4 -10.67 -3.33 20.74
CA LYS A 4 -9.43 -2.75 20.22
C LYS A 4 -9.60 -2.60 18.71
N LYS A 5 -9.47 -1.38 18.18
CA LYS A 5 -9.54 -1.16 16.73
C LYS A 5 -8.32 -1.83 16.09
N SER A 6 -8.56 -2.72 15.14
CA SER A 6 -7.49 -3.30 14.31
C SER A 6 -6.73 -2.19 13.60
N THR A 7 -5.46 -2.44 13.30
CA THR A 7 -4.63 -1.55 12.50
C THR A 7 -4.12 -2.34 11.31
N PHE A 8 -4.37 -1.84 10.12
CA PHE A 8 -3.93 -2.44 8.87
C PHE A 8 -2.83 -1.59 8.25
N ARG A 9 -1.84 -2.25 7.67
CA ARG A 9 -0.86 -1.65 6.77
C ARG A 9 -1.24 -2.04 5.35
N ILE A 10 -1.47 -1.04 4.49
CA ILE A 10 -1.86 -1.22 3.10
C ILE A 10 -0.74 -0.69 2.21
N GLN A 11 -0.18 -1.55 1.37
CA GLN A 11 0.80 -1.18 0.35
C GLN A 11 0.20 -1.35 -1.05
N PHE A 12 0.28 -0.31 -1.87
CA PHE A 12 -0.31 -0.33 -3.21
C PHE A 12 0.41 0.61 -4.18
N HIS A 13 0.30 0.33 -5.47
CA HIS A 13 0.78 1.20 -6.54
C HIS A 13 -0.19 2.37 -6.77
N ASN A 14 0.36 3.59 -6.88
CA ASN A 14 -0.33 4.80 -7.30
C ASN A 14 0.65 5.68 -8.08
N ASN A 15 0.39 5.93 -9.37
CA ASN A 15 1.19 6.81 -10.25
C ASN A 15 2.72 6.62 -10.13
N ASN A 16 3.23 5.43 -10.50
CA ASN A 16 4.66 5.07 -10.45
C ASN A 16 5.30 5.20 -9.05
N ARG A 17 4.49 5.12 -8.00
CA ARG A 17 4.94 5.09 -6.62
C ARG A 17 4.24 3.97 -5.88
N ILE A 18 4.87 3.52 -4.81
CA ILE A 18 4.26 2.63 -3.83
C ILE A 18 3.87 3.48 -2.63
N TYR A 19 2.58 3.46 -2.32
CA TYR A 19 2.01 4.12 -1.16
C TYR A 19 1.90 3.10 -0.05
N GLU A 20 2.38 3.46 1.15
CA GLU A 20 2.14 2.72 2.39
C GLU A 20 1.27 3.58 3.31
N LEU A 21 0.07 3.08 3.61
CA LEU A 21 -0.90 3.72 4.50
C LEU A 21 -1.24 2.80 5.67
N TYR A 22 -1.49 3.40 6.84
CA TYR A 22 -2.08 2.70 7.97
C TYR A 22 -3.54 3.13 8.14
N ALA A 23 -4.44 2.17 8.40
CA ALA A 23 -5.87 2.42 8.51
C ALA A 23 -6.55 1.49 9.53
N HIS A 24 -7.73 1.87 10.01
CA HIS A 24 -8.50 1.04 10.94
C HIS A 24 -9.50 0.09 10.27
N GLU A 25 -9.87 0.39 9.04
CA GLU A 25 -10.93 -0.31 8.32
C GLU A 25 -10.41 -0.74 6.95
N VAL A 26 -10.56 -2.03 6.66
CA VAL A 26 -10.31 -2.62 5.34
C VAL A 26 -11.46 -3.59 5.07
N SER A 27 -12.15 -3.43 3.95
CA SER A 27 -13.26 -4.31 3.56
C SER A 27 -13.37 -4.45 2.05
N GLN A 28 -14.09 -5.48 1.62
CA GLN A 28 -14.49 -5.59 0.23
C GLN A 28 -15.45 -4.44 -0.11
N SER A 29 -15.18 -3.72 -1.20
CA SER A 29 -16.04 -2.62 -1.63
C SER A 29 -17.32 -3.14 -2.27
N GLN A 30 -18.39 -2.32 -2.21
CA GLN A 30 -19.58 -2.49 -3.05
C GLN A 30 -19.27 -2.29 -4.55
N MET A 31 -18.14 -1.63 -4.86
CA MET A 31 -17.64 -1.50 -6.23
C MET A 31 -16.77 -2.70 -6.60
N ALA A 32 -17.18 -3.40 -7.66
CA ALA A 32 -16.46 -4.59 -8.14
C ALA A 32 -15.00 -4.26 -8.47
N GLY A 33 -14.07 -5.05 -7.91
CA GLY A 33 -12.63 -4.90 -8.16
C GLY A 33 -11.91 -3.86 -7.28
N PHE A 34 -12.57 -3.31 -6.26
CA PHE A 34 -11.96 -2.37 -5.31
C PHE A 34 -11.96 -2.90 -3.87
N ILE A 35 -10.93 -2.53 -3.12
CA ILE A 35 -10.88 -2.66 -1.67
C ILE A 35 -11.14 -1.28 -1.07
N GLU A 36 -12.06 -1.24 -0.12
CA GLU A 36 -12.39 -0.04 0.63
C GLU A 36 -11.49 0.05 1.86
N VAL A 37 -10.83 1.20 2.04
CA VAL A 37 -9.96 1.49 3.18
C VAL A 37 -10.46 2.76 3.86
N GLY A 38 -10.73 2.67 5.17
CA GLY A 38 -11.32 3.74 5.96
C GLY A 38 -10.54 4.01 7.26
N GLY A 39 -10.74 5.21 7.81
CA GLY A 39 -10.08 5.61 9.06
C GLY A 39 -8.56 5.59 8.97
N ILE A 40 -8.02 6.27 7.94
CA ILE A 40 -6.58 6.42 7.74
C ILE A 40 -5.95 7.09 8.96
N ILE A 41 -4.86 6.52 9.43
CA ILE A 41 -4.15 6.94 10.63
C ILE A 41 -3.02 7.87 10.18
N PHE A 42 -3.05 9.11 10.64
CA PHE A 42 -1.93 10.05 10.54
C PHE A 42 -1.27 10.19 11.90
N GLY A 43 0.06 10.18 11.94
CA GLY A 43 0.81 10.30 13.19
C GLY A 43 0.55 11.63 13.89
N GLU A 44 0.63 11.64 15.22
CA GLU A 44 0.66 12.88 15.99
C GLU A 44 2.01 13.56 15.86
N HIS A 45 1.97 14.87 15.65
CA HIS A 45 3.09 15.75 15.35
C HIS A 45 4.29 15.59 16.31
N SER A 46 5.31 14.82 15.91
CA SER A 46 6.66 15.05 16.42
C SER A 46 7.23 16.26 15.69
N LYS A 47 7.32 17.39 16.40
CA LYS A 47 7.70 18.74 15.94
C LYS A 47 9.06 18.87 15.22
N LEU A 48 9.78 17.79 14.96
CA LEU A 48 11.23 17.88 14.74
C LEU A 48 11.75 17.46 13.36
N LEU A 49 10.90 17.21 12.36
CA LEU A 49 11.18 17.26 10.90
C LEU A 49 10.00 16.56 10.20
N ILE A 50 9.20 17.31 9.44
CA ILE A 50 8.07 16.74 8.70
C ILE A 50 8.60 16.21 7.36
N ASP A 51 8.32 14.93 7.05
CA ASP A 51 8.65 14.33 5.77
C ASP A 51 7.71 14.89 4.68
N PRO A 52 8.22 15.46 3.56
CA PRO A 52 7.39 15.94 2.46
C PRO A 52 6.42 14.88 1.89
N ALA A 53 6.79 13.59 1.96
CA ALA A 53 5.91 12.50 1.53
C ALA A 53 4.70 12.33 2.46
N GLU A 54 4.90 12.48 3.77
CA GLU A 54 3.83 12.39 4.75
C GLU A 54 2.86 13.56 4.63
N GLU A 55 3.36 14.79 4.39
CA GLU A 55 2.49 15.94 4.10
C GLU A 55 1.67 15.75 2.83
N LYS A 56 2.26 15.21 1.76
CA LYS A 56 1.53 14.89 0.53
C LYS A 56 0.40 13.91 0.80
N LEU A 57 0.67 12.82 1.53
CA LEU A 57 -0.36 11.85 1.90
C LEU A 57 -1.44 12.46 2.78
N LYS A 58 -1.07 13.37 3.70
CA LYS A 58 -2.04 14.09 4.53
C LYS A 58 -2.89 15.06 3.73
N ASN A 59 -2.32 15.74 2.75
CA ASN A 59 -3.05 16.63 1.86
C ASN A 59 -4.01 15.83 0.94
N GLU A 60 -3.58 14.66 0.48
CA GLU A 60 -4.37 13.79 -0.40
C GLU A 60 -5.50 13.07 0.35
N PHE A 61 -5.22 12.51 1.53
CA PHE A 61 -6.14 11.62 2.24
C PHE A 61 -6.65 12.16 3.59
N GLY A 62 -6.13 13.27 4.11
CA GLY A 62 -6.48 13.79 5.44
C GLY A 62 -7.95 14.17 5.62
N ASN A 63 -8.64 14.50 4.53
CA ASN A 63 -10.07 14.80 4.51
C ASN A 63 -10.90 13.68 3.85
N VAL A 64 -10.29 12.53 3.55
CA VAL A 64 -10.93 11.39 2.89
C VAL A 64 -11.42 10.42 3.96
N LYS A 65 -12.73 10.12 3.95
CA LYS A 65 -13.32 9.14 4.87
C LYS A 65 -12.97 7.70 4.45
N HIS A 66 -13.13 7.41 3.17
CA HIS A 66 -12.86 6.11 2.55
C HIS A 66 -12.13 6.32 1.23
N THR A 67 -11.09 5.53 1.01
CA THR A 67 -10.41 5.42 -0.29
C THR A 67 -10.69 4.04 -0.88
N TYR A 68 -10.87 3.99 -2.20
CA TYR A 68 -11.14 2.76 -2.92
C TYR A 68 -9.95 2.43 -3.80
N ILE A 69 -9.22 1.39 -3.42
CA ILE A 69 -7.98 0.99 -4.08
C ILE A 69 -8.28 -0.19 -5.01
N PRO A 70 -7.94 -0.10 -6.31
CA PRO A 70 -8.10 -1.23 -7.22
C PRO A 70 -7.39 -2.47 -6.71
N HIS A 71 -8.05 -3.64 -6.75
CA HIS A 71 -7.48 -4.89 -6.26
C HIS A 71 -6.13 -5.23 -6.91
N HIS A 72 -5.97 -4.93 -8.20
CA HIS A 72 -4.74 -5.21 -8.95
C HIS A 72 -3.58 -4.25 -8.64
N SER A 73 -3.82 -3.11 -7.99
CA SER A 73 -2.75 -2.20 -7.56
C SER A 73 -2.24 -2.51 -6.17
N ILE A 74 -2.95 -3.33 -5.39
CA ILE A 74 -2.56 -3.70 -4.03
C ILE A 74 -1.40 -4.69 -4.09
N ILE A 75 -0.34 -4.36 -3.35
CA ILE A 75 0.83 -5.22 -3.16
C ILE A 75 0.59 -6.14 -1.96
N ARG A 76 0.17 -5.57 -0.83
CA ARG A 76 -0.08 -6.32 0.41
C ARG A 76 -0.99 -5.56 1.37
N ILE A 77 -1.77 -6.31 2.15
CA ILE A 77 -2.49 -5.83 3.32
C ILE A 77 -2.12 -6.71 4.51
N ASP A 78 -1.58 -6.10 5.56
CA ASP A 78 -1.23 -6.79 6.81
C ASP A 78 -2.04 -6.20 7.96
N GLU A 79 -2.64 -7.04 8.81
CA GLU A 79 -3.09 -6.62 10.13
C GLU A 79 -1.88 -6.59 11.07
N VAL A 80 -1.62 -5.44 11.70
CA VAL A 80 -0.41 -5.18 12.50
C VAL A 80 -0.78 -4.68 13.89
N ASP A 81 0.11 -4.95 14.86
CA ASP A 81 -0.10 -4.52 16.24
C ASP A 81 -0.03 -3.00 16.46
N ARG A 82 0.76 -2.30 15.63
CA ARG A 82 1.06 -0.86 15.77
C ARG A 82 1.18 -0.19 14.40
N SER A 83 0.68 1.04 14.31
CA SER A 83 0.85 1.88 13.12
C SER A 83 2.29 2.39 12.99
N GLY A 84 2.81 2.36 11.76
CA GLY A 84 4.07 2.99 11.38
C GLY A 84 3.85 4.41 10.84
N LYS A 85 4.85 4.92 10.11
CA LYS A 85 4.71 6.18 9.35
C LYS A 85 4.16 5.88 7.96
N ASN A 86 3.21 6.70 7.51
CA ASN A 86 2.75 6.66 6.12
C ASN A 86 3.88 7.12 5.19
N ARG A 87 4.05 6.47 4.05
CA ARG A 87 5.21 6.67 3.16
C ARG A 87 4.85 6.59 1.69
N ILE A 88 5.62 7.31 0.88
CA ILE A 88 5.64 7.19 -0.58
C ILE A 88 7.03 6.71 -0.95
N LEU A 89 7.11 5.54 -1.60
CA LEU A 89 8.35 5.02 -2.19
C LEU A 89 8.26 5.28 -3.70
N GLU A 90 9.25 5.98 -4.25
CA GLU A 90 9.39 6.08 -5.71
C GLU A 90 9.73 4.69 -6.25
N THR A 91 8.98 4.20 -7.24
CA THR A 91 9.47 3.07 -8.04
C THR A 91 10.39 3.68 -9.07
N ASP A 92 11.69 3.55 -8.83
CA ASP A 92 12.70 3.80 -9.85
C ASP A 92 12.29 3.09 -11.13
N GLY A 93 12.08 3.85 -12.20
CA GLY A 93 11.69 3.34 -13.53
C GLY A 93 12.75 2.45 -14.18
N SER A 94 13.66 1.87 -13.41
CA SER A 94 14.74 1.00 -13.84
C SER A 94 14.52 -0.40 -13.26
N THR A 95 14.26 -1.33 -14.17
CA THR A 95 14.29 -2.78 -13.97
C THR A 95 12.95 -3.37 -13.51
N VAL A 96 12.10 -3.67 -14.49
CA VAL A 96 11.28 -4.89 -14.44
C VAL A 96 12.25 -6.01 -14.04
N THR A 97 12.17 -6.46 -12.79
CA THR A 97 12.90 -7.66 -12.37
C THR A 97 12.13 -8.82 -12.96
N ASN A 98 12.69 -9.44 -14.00
CA ASN A 98 12.10 -10.63 -14.60
C ASN A 98 11.86 -11.64 -13.48
N PHE A 99 10.61 -12.10 -13.37
CA PHE A 99 10.25 -13.20 -12.51
C PHE A 99 11.17 -14.39 -12.84
N PRO A 100 11.77 -15.09 -11.84
CA PRO A 100 12.58 -16.26 -12.11
C PRO A 100 11.71 -17.33 -12.77
N GLY A 101 11.77 -17.38 -14.10
CA GLY A 101 11.11 -18.42 -14.89
C GLY A 101 11.80 -19.76 -14.67
N PRO A 102 11.07 -20.89 -14.81
CA PRO A 102 11.66 -22.21 -14.67
C PRO A 102 12.81 -22.39 -15.65
N ALA A 103 13.99 -22.71 -15.10
CA ALA A 103 15.19 -23.06 -15.86
C ALA A 103 15.04 -24.46 -16.48
N ILE A 104 14.11 -24.62 -17.42
CA ILE A 104 14.06 -25.81 -18.28
C ILE A 104 14.08 -25.30 -19.71
N ILE A 105 15.29 -25.08 -20.21
CA ILE A 105 15.53 -24.95 -21.64
C ILE A 105 15.56 -26.38 -22.18
N PRO A 106 14.61 -26.81 -23.03
CA PRO A 106 14.70 -28.12 -23.65
C PRO A 106 15.94 -28.11 -24.55
N GLN A 107 16.90 -29.01 -24.29
CA GLN A 107 18.01 -29.18 -25.23
C GLN A 107 17.43 -29.68 -26.56
N LYS A 108 17.62 -28.88 -27.61
CA LYS A 108 17.37 -29.31 -28.97
C LYS A 108 18.35 -30.46 -29.25
N LYS A 109 17.84 -31.68 -29.31
CA LYS A 109 18.59 -32.85 -29.76
C LYS A 109 18.82 -32.69 -31.26
N ASP A 110 20.00 -32.23 -31.65
CA ASP A 110 20.41 -32.28 -33.05
C ASP A 110 20.40 -33.75 -33.50
N ARG A 111 19.76 -33.98 -34.66
CA ARG A 111 19.75 -35.26 -35.37
C ARG A 111 20.89 -35.28 -36.37
#